data_AF-X0Z2K4-F1
#
_entry.id   AF-X0Z2K4-F1
#
_cell.length_a   1.000
_cell.length_b   1.000
_cell.length_c   1.000
_cell.angle_alpha   90.00
_cell.angle_beta   90.00
_cell.angle_gamma   90.00
#
_symmetry.space_group_name_H-M   'P 1'
#
loop_
_entity.id
_entity.type
_entity.pdbx_description
1 polymer ?
#
loop_
_entity_poly.entity_id
_entity_poly.type
_entity_poly.pdbx_seq_one_letter_code
_entity_poly.pdbx_strand_id
1 'polypeptide(L)' 'FAETINSIIANPAGIVYKQDARGSGDPQRRRPDISKAKDILDWDPKVDLDEGLAHTIPYFKEKMGRA' A
#
# COMPACT_ATOMS: atom_id res chain seq x y z
N PHE A 1 -1.91 -2.99 -6.55
CA PHE A 1 -2.32 -2.64 -5.17
C PHE A 1 -3.83 -2.68 -4.97
N ALA A 2 -4.66 -2.07 -5.81
CA ALA A 2 -6.12 -2.10 -5.63
C ALA A 2 -6.69 -3.53 -5.51
N GLU A 3 -6.19 -4.47 -6.31
CA GLU A 3 -6.54 -5.90 -6.22
C GLU A 3 -6.20 -6.51 -4.85
N THR A 4 -4.98 -6.30 -4.35
CA THR A 4 -4.53 -6.76 -3.02
C THR A 4 -5.45 -6.25 -1.92
N ILE A 5 -5.74 -4.94 -1.92
CA ILE A 5 -6.65 -4.32 -0.94
C ILE A 5 -8.05 -4.95 -1.03
N ASN A 6 -8.61 -5.06 -2.23
CA ASN A 6 -9.93 -5.65 -2.44
C ASN A 6 -10.00 -7.09 -1.96
N SER A 7 -8.94 -7.87 -2.17
CA SER A 7 -8.83 -9.25 -1.68
C SER A 7 -8.83 -9.31 -0.15
N ILE A 8 -8.01 -8.49 0.51
CA ILE A 8 -7.87 -8.52 1.98
C ILE A 8 -9.18 -8.11 2.68
N ILE A 9 -9.89 -7.11 2.15
CA ILE A 9 -11.12 -6.59 2.80
C ILE A 9 -12.42 -7.16 2.22
N ALA A 10 -12.33 -8.09 1.26
CA ALA A 10 -13.47 -8.62 0.52
C ALA A 10 -14.40 -7.51 -0.02
N ASN A 11 -13.81 -6.52 -0.70
CA ASN A 11 -14.55 -5.35 -1.19
C ASN A 11 -15.50 -5.72 -2.35
N PRO A 12 -16.83 -5.59 -2.19
CA PRO A 12 -17.79 -5.92 -3.24
C PRO A 12 -17.85 -4.89 -4.38
N ALA A 13 -17.28 -3.70 -4.19
CA ALA A 13 -17.38 -2.62 -5.18
C ALA A 13 -16.49 -2.80 -6.42
N GLY A 14 -15.52 -3.72 -6.39
CA GLY A 14 -14.64 -4.00 -7.51
C GLY A 14 -13.62 -2.90 -7.82
N ILE A 15 -13.17 -2.81 -9.08
CA ILE A 15 -12.15 -1.87 -9.56
C ILE A 15 -12.63 -1.21 -10.85
N VAL A 16 -12.49 0.11 -10.95
CA VAL A 16 -12.73 0.90 -12.17
C VAL A 16 -11.46 1.66 -12.53
N TYR A 17 -10.96 1.46 -13.75
CA TYR A 17 -9.80 2.17 -14.28
C TYR A 17 -10.24 3.46 -14.99
N LYS A 18 -9.65 4.60 -14.61
CA LYS A 18 -9.90 5.90 -15.26
C LYS A 18 -8.67 6.28 -16.09
N GLN A 19 -8.71 5.98 -17.39
CA GLN A 19 -7.52 5.96 -18.24
C GLN A 19 -6.83 7.33 -18.44
N ASP A 20 -7.46 8.46 -18.09
CA ASP A 20 -6.88 9.81 -18.21
C ASP A 20 -6.83 10.59 -16.89
N ALA A 21 -7.04 9.93 -15.75
CA ALA A 21 -7.05 10.59 -14.43
C ALA A 21 -5.65 10.73 -13.79
N ARG A 22 -4.59 10.34 -14.51
CA ARG A 22 -3.23 10.37 -14.00
C ARG A 22 -2.67 11.79 -14.06
N GLY A 23 -2.06 12.25 -12.97
CA GLY A 23 -1.38 13.54 -12.95
C GLY A 23 -0.20 13.55 -13.92
N SER A 24 0.00 14.65 -14.65
CA SER A 24 1.11 14.81 -15.61
C SER A 24 2.50 14.65 -14.97
N GLY A 25 2.62 14.90 -13.66
CA GLY A 25 3.86 14.73 -12.88
C GLY A 25 4.02 13.37 -12.19
N ASP A 26 3.07 12.44 -12.33
CA ASP A 26 3.13 11.16 -11.62
C ASP A 26 4.19 10.24 -12.24
N PRO A 27 5.21 9.79 -11.48
CA PRO A 27 6.22 8.89 -12.01
C PRO A 27 5.63 7.50 -12.28
N GLN A 28 6.06 6.89 -13.38
CA GLN A 28 5.59 5.55 -13.81
C GLN A 28 6.08 4.43 -12.91
N ARG A 29 7.28 4.59 -12.33
CA ARG A 29 7.92 3.58 -11.49
C ARG A 29 8.69 4.23 -10.37
N ARG A 30 8.72 3.57 -9.22
CA ARG A 30 9.58 3.88 -8.07
C ARG A 30 10.10 2.57 -7.50
N ARG A 31 11.42 2.46 -7.35
CA ARG A 31 12.09 1.31 -6.75
C ARG A 31 13.35 1.80 -6.04
N PRO A 32 13.30 2.06 -4.73
CA PRO A 32 14.47 2.54 -4.00
C PRO A 32 15.54 1.46 -3.90
N ASP A 33 16.80 1.86 -4.05
CA ASP A 33 17.93 1.08 -3.58
C ASP A 33 18.16 1.39 -2.10
N ILE A 34 18.15 0.35 -1.27
CA ILE A 34 18.29 0.44 0.19
C ILE A 34 19.63 -0.10 0.69
N SER A 35 20.58 -0.39 -0.20
CA SER A 35 21.89 -0.96 0.15
C SER A 35 22.62 -0.11 1.20
N LYS A 36 22.62 1.21 1.03
CA LYS A 36 23.24 2.13 1.99
C LYS A 36 22.67 2.01 3.42
N ALA A 37 21.36 1.80 3.55
CA ALA A 37 20.73 1.66 4.87
C ALA A 37 21.09 0.31 5.50
N LYS A 38 21.15 -0.76 4.70
CA LYS A 38 21.63 -2.07 5.14
C LYS A 38 23.09 -2.02 5.60
N ASP A 39 23.96 -1.44 4.79
CA ASP A 39 25.41 -1.48 5.02
C ASP A 39 25.85 -0.60 6.21
N ILE A 40 25.21 0.55 6.39
CA ILE A 40 25.61 1.54 7.42
C ILE A 40 24.84 1.36 8.71
N LEU A 41 23.55 1.00 8.62
CA LEU A 41 22.64 1.00 9.77
C LEU A 41 22.21 -0.42 10.19
N ASP A 42 22.64 -1.46 9.48
CA ASP A 42 22.13 -2.82 9.63
C ASP A 42 20.59 -2.85 9.58
N TRP A 43 20.02 -2.02 8.70
CA TRP A 43 18.59 -1.78 8.63
C TRP A 43 17.99 -2.31 7.33
N ASP A 44 16.86 -3.01 7.47
CA ASP A 44 16.00 -3.48 6.39
C ASP A 44 14.53 -3.54 6.86
N PRO A 45 13.55 -3.44 5.94
CA PRO A 45 12.14 -3.54 6.29
C PRO A 45 11.79 -4.92 6.86
N LYS A 46 11.13 -4.93 8.03
CA LYS A 46 10.75 -6.16 8.75
C LYS A 46 9.29 -6.56 8.57
N VAL A 47 8.44 -5.62 8.17
CA VAL A 47 7.01 -5.80 7.97
C VAL A 47 6.75 -5.91 6.48
N ASP A 48 6.14 -7.00 6.05
CA ASP A 48 5.76 -7.18 4.65
C ASP A 48 4.48 -6.39 4.30
N LEU A 49 4.09 -6.43 3.03
CA LEU A 49 2.93 -5.69 2.56
C LEU A 49 1.63 -6.14 3.23
N ASP A 50 1.42 -7.45 3.36
CA ASP A 50 0.15 -8.00 3.84
C ASP A 50 0.00 -7.78 5.34
N GLU A 51 1.08 -7.99 6.11
CA GLU A 51 1.15 -7.68 7.54
C GLU A 51 0.91 -6.18 7.80
N GLY A 52 1.60 -5.31 7.05
CA GLY A 52 1.44 -3.86 7.18
C GLY A 52 0.02 -3.38 6.88
N LEU A 53 -0.62 -3.96 5.86
CA LEU A 53 -2.02 -3.69 5.53
C LEU A 53 -2.97 -4.20 6.63
N ALA A 54 -2.73 -5.39 7.18
CA ALA A 54 -3.52 -5.94 8.29
C ALA A 54 -3.48 -5.03 9.54
N HIS A 55 -2.33 -4.41 9.84
CA HIS A 55 -2.23 -3.41 10.92
C HIS A 55 -2.96 -2.09 10.59
N THR A 56 -3.03 -1.72 9.32
CA THR A 56 -3.60 -0.43 8.89
C THR A 56 -5.13 -0.45 8.80
N ILE A 57 -5.73 -1.58 8.44
CA ILE A 57 -7.19 -1.71 8.23
C ILE A 57 -8.02 -1.38 9.48
N PRO A 58 -7.71 -1.89 10.69
CA PRO A 58 -8.48 -1.60 11.90
C PRO A 58 -8.60 -0.10 12.19
N TYR A 59 -7.50 0.64 12.03
CA TYR A 59 -7.49 2.09 12.21
C TYR A 59 -8.55 2.78 11.33
N PHE A 60 -8.64 2.42 10.05
CA PHE A 60 -9.64 3.00 9.16
C PHE A 60 -11.06 2.52 9.44
N LYS A 61 -11.26 1.28 9.89
CA LYS A 61 -12.58 0.80 10.32
C LYS A 61 -13.11 1.64 11.49
N GLU A 62 -12.28 1.87 12.50
CA GLU A 62 -12.61 2.73 13.65
C GLU A 62 -12.89 4.17 13.20
N LYS A 63 -11.98 4.77 12.42
CA LYS A 63 -12.11 6.16 11.94
C LYS A 63 -13.40 6.41 11.15
N MET A 64 -13.88 5.40 10.43
CA MET A 64 -15.10 5.48 9.61
C MET A 64 -16.37 5.01 10.34
N GLY A 65 -16.31 4.64 11.61
CA GLY A 65 -17.46 4.12 12.37
C GLY A 65 -17.95 2.77 11.87
N ARG A 66 -17.03 1.91 11.39
CA ARG A 66 -17.28 0.55 10.90
C ARG A 66 -16.60 -0.52 11.76
N ALA A 67 -16.26 -0.16 13.00
CA ALA A 67 -15.70 -1.08 13.99
C ALA A 67 -16.79 -2.00 14.55
#